data_AF-A0A3C1W3B2-F1
#
_entry.id   AF-A0A3C1W3B2-F1
#
_cell.length_a   1.000
_cell.length_b   1.000
_cell.length_c   1.000
_cell.angle_alpha   90.00
_cell.angle_beta   90.00
_cell.angle_gamma   90.00
#
_symmetry.space_group_name_H-M   'P 1'
#
loop_
_entity.id
_entity.type
_entity.pdbx_description
1 polymer ?
#
loop_
_entity_poly.entity_id
_entity_poly.type
_entity_poly.pdbx_seq_one_letter_code
_entity_poly.pdbx_strand_id
1 'polypeptide(L)'
;MISSCQTLYIGSAIALASFALGEPRWSQSYAAGYIDQSGAYAGGSEIMHLVAHKGKMYAANGYWVDARWVIPPEGRKQSAQVLRLDQADGEWQVDLDTGKTNGMGLEYMKGNVLKSVTFTRDRSGGLLAQPHRLLVMAAG
;
A
#
# COMPACT_ATOMS: atom_id res chain seq x y z
N MET A 1 -63.50 -24.52 19.98
CA MET A 1 -62.04 -24.64 19.87
C MET A 1 -61.49 -23.27 19.52
N ILE A 2 -60.91 -22.56 20.48
CA ILE A 2 -60.25 -21.27 20.25
C ILE A 2 -58.75 -21.55 20.42
N SER A 3 -58.01 -21.52 19.30
CA SER A 3 -56.57 -21.76 19.31
C SER A 3 -55.86 -20.44 19.59
N SER A 4 -55.32 -20.29 20.80
CA SER A 4 -54.47 -19.15 21.17
C SER A 4 -53.10 -19.30 20.51
N CYS A 5 -52.76 -18.39 19.60
CA CYS A 5 -51.41 -18.26 19.07
C CYS A 5 -50.61 -17.36 20.03
N GLN A 6 -49.59 -17.91 20.70
CA GLN A 6 -48.65 -17.10 21.50
C GLN A 6 -47.50 -16.64 20.60
N THR A 7 -47.41 -15.33 20.40
CA THR A 7 -46.27 -14.69 19.73
C THR A 7 -45.13 -14.52 20.72
N LEU A 8 -44.00 -15.18 20.46
CA LEU A 8 -42.77 -15.04 21.24
C LEU A 8 -41.92 -13.90 20.66
N TYR A 9 -41.71 -12.83 21.41
CA TYR A 9 -40.76 -11.77 21.07
C TYR A 9 -39.38 -12.14 21.63
N ILE A 10 -38.43 -12.51 20.77
CA ILE A 10 -37.02 -12.63 21.15
C ILE A 10 -36.39 -11.25 21.00
N GLY A 11 -36.30 -10.51 22.11
CA GLY A 11 -35.51 -9.29 22.17
C GLY A 11 -34.02 -9.65 22.15
N SER A 12 -33.35 -9.41 21.01
CA SER A 12 -31.89 -9.55 20.93
C SER A 12 -31.24 -8.29 21.51
N ALA A 13 -30.70 -8.39 22.71
CA ALA A 13 -29.87 -7.34 23.30
C ALA A 13 -28.50 -7.35 22.60
N ILE A 14 -28.24 -6.34 21.78
CA ILE A 14 -26.90 -6.11 21.22
C ILE A 14 -26.02 -5.60 22.35
N ALA A 15 -25.19 -6.48 22.91
CA ALA A 15 -24.13 -6.09 23.83
C ALA A 15 -23.05 -5.32 23.03
N LEU A 16 -23.01 -4.01 23.21
CA LEU A 16 -21.89 -3.18 22.76
C LEU A 16 -20.69 -3.48 23.66
N ALA A 17 -19.82 -4.40 23.24
CA ALA A 17 -18.54 -4.59 23.87
C ALA A 17 -17.63 -3.40 23.48
N SER A 18 -17.37 -2.50 24.44
CA SER A 18 -16.29 -1.53 24.31
C SER A 18 -14.95 -2.25 24.46
N PHE A 19 -14.24 -2.42 23.35
CA PHE A 19 -12.83 -2.81 23.41
C PHE A 19 -12.04 -1.62 23.94
N ALA A 20 -11.43 -1.78 25.11
CA ALA A 20 -10.38 -0.88 25.56
C ALA A 20 -9.21 -1.05 24.60
N LEU A 21 -9.11 -0.15 23.61
CA LEU A 21 -7.88 0.02 22.86
C LEU A 21 -6.82 0.41 23.90
N GLY A 22 -5.86 -0.49 24.13
CA GLY A 22 -4.75 -0.21 25.05
C GLY A 22 -4.05 1.09 24.65
N GLU A 23 -3.29 1.66 25.59
CA GLU A 23 -2.52 2.89 25.35
C GLU A 23 -1.78 2.84 24.01
N PRO A 24 -1.85 3.90 23.18
CA PRO A 24 -1.13 3.94 21.91
C PRO A 24 0.36 3.70 22.15
N ARG A 25 0.89 2.60 21.60
CA ARG A 25 2.31 2.28 21.65
C ARG A 25 2.93 2.50 20.29
N TRP A 26 4.09 3.14 20.28
CA TRP A 26 4.91 3.18 19.08
C TRP A 26 5.37 1.76 18.75
N SER A 27 5.22 1.37 17.48
CA SER A 27 5.78 0.15 16.93
C SER A 27 6.38 0.44 15.56
N GLN A 28 7.50 -0.22 15.26
CA GLN A 28 8.12 -0.12 13.96
C GLN A 28 7.29 -0.91 12.94
N SER A 29 6.73 -0.23 11.95
CA SER A 29 5.91 -0.87 10.91
C SER A 29 6.74 -1.44 9.75
N TYR A 30 7.83 -0.78 9.36
CA TYR A 30 8.69 -1.21 8.25
C TYR A 30 10.15 -1.22 8.70
N ALA A 31 10.82 -2.33 8.47
CA ALA A 31 12.26 -2.51 8.65
C ALA A 31 12.84 -2.95 7.30
N ALA A 32 13.44 -2.04 6.54
CA ALA A 32 14.01 -2.41 5.24
C ALA A 32 15.07 -3.51 5.40
N GLY A 33 15.19 -4.38 4.40
CA GLY A 33 16.30 -5.33 4.32
C GLY A 33 15.94 -6.81 4.41
N TYR A 34 14.74 -7.19 3.96
CA TYR A 34 14.26 -8.58 4.03
C TYR A 34 13.70 -9.05 2.68
N ILE A 35 13.53 -10.36 2.58
CA ILE A 35 12.78 -11.00 1.48
C ILE A 35 11.34 -11.10 1.92
N ASP A 36 10.44 -10.50 1.17
CA ASP A 36 9.00 -10.51 1.43
C ASP A 36 8.37 -11.86 1.07
N GLN A 37 7.06 -11.99 1.28
CA GLN A 37 6.33 -13.25 1.09
C GLN A 37 6.27 -13.70 -0.37
N SER A 38 6.51 -12.78 -1.31
CA SER A 38 6.59 -13.06 -2.75
C SER A 38 8.00 -13.44 -3.21
N GLY A 39 8.99 -13.39 -2.32
CA GLY A 39 10.40 -13.62 -2.65
C GLY A 39 11.11 -12.36 -3.17
N ALA A 40 10.46 -11.19 -3.14
CA ALA A 40 11.06 -9.93 -3.53
C ALA A 40 11.82 -9.31 -2.35
N TYR A 41 12.96 -8.67 -2.60
CA TYR A 41 13.66 -7.96 -1.53
C TYR A 41 13.03 -6.59 -1.31
N ALA A 42 12.51 -6.36 -0.11
CA ALA A 42 12.00 -5.06 0.34
C ALA A 42 13.15 -4.22 0.90
N GLY A 43 13.52 -3.15 0.18
CA GLY A 43 14.70 -2.32 0.50
C GLY A 43 14.39 -0.85 0.71
N GLY A 44 15.44 -0.03 0.53
CA GLY A 44 15.41 1.42 0.66
C GLY A 44 15.96 1.89 2.00
N SER A 45 16.59 3.06 1.98
CA SER A 45 17.04 3.78 3.18
C SER A 45 16.04 4.86 3.60
N GLU A 46 15.08 5.18 2.72
CA GLU A 46 14.11 6.26 2.90
C GLU A 46 12.72 5.83 2.45
N ILE A 47 11.69 6.30 3.15
CA ILE A 47 10.30 6.32 2.67
C ILE A 47 9.99 7.75 2.23
N MET A 48 9.75 7.93 0.94
CA MET A 48 9.54 9.23 0.29
C MET A 48 8.08 9.68 0.38
N HIS A 49 7.15 8.73 0.24
CA HIS A 49 5.71 8.98 0.31
C HIS A 49 4.98 7.83 0.96
N LEU A 50 3.86 8.16 1.61
CA LEU A 50 2.91 7.22 2.20
C LEU A 50 1.49 7.60 1.76
N VAL A 51 0.75 6.66 1.17
CA VAL A 51 -0.54 6.91 0.52
C VAL A 51 -1.50 5.75 0.76
N ALA A 52 -2.70 6.07 1.27
CA ALA A 52 -3.80 5.12 1.29
C ALA A 52 -4.41 4.97 -0.12
N HIS A 53 -4.61 3.74 -0.58
CA HIS A 53 -5.25 3.44 -1.86
C HIS A 53 -6.04 2.13 -1.76
N LYS A 54 -7.33 2.16 -2.12
CA LYS A 54 -8.23 0.98 -2.16
C LYS A 54 -8.18 0.10 -0.91
N GLY A 55 -8.20 0.71 0.28
CA GLY A 55 -8.24 0.01 1.56
C GLY A 55 -6.88 -0.49 2.06
N LYS A 56 -5.78 -0.18 1.37
CA LYS A 56 -4.42 -0.57 1.72
C LYS A 56 -3.54 0.66 1.86
N MET A 57 -2.38 0.50 2.50
CA MET A 57 -1.36 1.54 2.54
C MET A 57 -0.25 1.23 1.55
N TYR A 58 0.25 2.25 0.86
CA TYR A 58 1.35 2.14 -0.08
C TYR A 58 2.43 3.16 0.24
N ALA A 59 3.69 2.78 0.02
CA ALA A 59 4.82 3.66 0.20
C ALA A 59 5.72 3.64 -1.02
N ALA A 60 6.29 4.79 -1.37
CA ALA A 60 7.39 4.86 -2.32
C ALA A 60 8.68 4.98 -1.53
N ASN A 61 9.67 4.13 -1.82
CA ASN A 61 10.97 4.22 -1.17
C ASN A 61 12.00 4.98 -2.03
N GLY A 62 13.15 5.21 -1.43
CA GLY A 62 14.33 5.72 -2.09
C GLY A 62 15.60 5.19 -1.43
N TYR A 63 16.71 5.37 -2.14
CA TYR A 63 18.03 4.95 -1.70
C TYR A 63 18.93 6.18 -1.60
N TRP A 64 19.57 6.37 -0.46
CA TRP A 64 20.61 7.37 -0.21
C TRP A 64 21.64 6.73 0.71
N VAL A 65 22.92 6.72 0.28
CA VAL A 65 24.02 5.98 0.94
C VAL A 65 23.69 4.52 1.32
N ASP A 66 22.82 3.88 0.54
CA ASP A 66 22.47 2.46 0.70
C ASP A 66 23.46 1.57 -0.07
N ALA A 67 23.92 0.48 0.54
CA ALA A 67 24.88 -0.45 -0.07
C ALA A 67 24.35 -1.13 -1.36
N ARG A 68 23.03 -1.11 -1.57
CA ARG A 68 22.36 -1.67 -2.74
C ARG A 68 22.09 -0.62 -3.83
N TRP A 69 22.55 0.61 -3.66
CA TRP A 69 22.52 1.67 -4.66
C TRP A 69 23.92 2.26 -4.91
N VAL A 70 24.22 2.61 -6.17
CA VAL A 70 25.44 3.32 -6.58
C VAL A 70 25.12 4.35 -7.65
N ILE A 71 26.01 5.32 -7.84
CA ILE A 71 25.90 6.36 -8.86
C ILE A 71 27.16 6.30 -9.75
N PRO A 72 27.03 6.06 -11.07
CA PRO A 72 25.80 5.69 -11.78
C PRO A 72 25.31 4.29 -11.35
N PRO A 73 24.02 3.97 -11.56
CA PRO A 73 23.51 2.62 -11.32
C PRO A 73 24.20 1.60 -12.24
N GLU A 74 25.20 0.88 -11.71
CA GLU A 74 26.02 -0.10 -12.46
C GLU A 74 25.39 -1.50 -12.42
N GLY A 75 24.10 -1.61 -12.75
CA GLY A 75 23.34 -2.87 -12.64
C GLY A 75 23.24 -3.36 -11.19
N ARG A 76 23.21 -2.42 -10.24
CA ARG A 76 23.09 -2.76 -8.82
C ARG A 76 21.62 -3.00 -8.49
N LYS A 77 21.43 -4.09 -7.73
CA LYS A 77 20.28 -4.99 -7.73
C LYS A 77 18.90 -4.39 -7.40
N GLN A 78 18.80 -3.11 -7.06
CA GLN A 78 17.53 -2.52 -6.64
C GLN A 78 17.35 -1.10 -7.13
N SER A 79 16.10 -0.83 -7.51
CA SER A 79 15.59 0.46 -7.92
C SER A 79 14.48 0.87 -6.94
N ALA A 80 13.99 2.10 -7.06
CA ALA A 80 12.82 2.57 -6.32
C ALA A 80 11.66 1.57 -6.42
N GLN A 81 10.95 1.38 -5.31
CA GLN A 81 9.88 0.40 -5.16
C GLN A 81 8.61 1.10 -4.71
N VAL A 82 7.47 0.52 -5.08
CA VAL A 82 6.21 0.69 -4.35
C VAL A 82 6.10 -0.48 -3.37
N LEU A 83 6.03 -0.15 -2.09
CA LEU A 83 5.76 -1.08 -1.00
C LEU A 83 4.27 -1.02 -0.67
N ARG A 84 3.65 -2.14 -0.28
CA ARG A 84 2.24 -2.26 0.07
C ARG A 84 2.06 -2.94 1.41
N LEU A 85 1.21 -2.37 2.24
CA LEU A 85 0.76 -2.94 3.50
C LEU A 85 -0.75 -3.18 3.41
N ASP A 86 -1.14 -4.45 3.51
CA ASP A 86 -2.53 -4.89 3.35
C ASP A 86 -3.35 -4.72 4.65
N GLN A 87 -2.71 -4.82 5.81
CA GLN A 87 -3.32 -4.72 7.14
C GLN A 87 -2.35 -4.01 8.11
N ALA A 88 -2.86 -3.32 9.14
CA ALA A 88 -2.06 -2.45 10.00
C ALA A 88 -0.93 -3.17 10.77
N ASP A 89 -1.16 -4.42 11.14
CA ASP A 89 -0.23 -5.33 11.82
C ASP A 89 0.42 -6.35 10.87
N GLY A 90 0.19 -6.19 9.57
CA GLY A 90 0.77 -7.04 8.53
C GLY A 90 2.22 -6.71 8.20
N GLU A 91 2.78 -7.50 7.29
CA GLU A 91 4.11 -7.29 6.74
C GLU A 91 4.02 -6.56 5.39
N TRP A 92 4.90 -5.59 5.17
CA TRP A 92 4.97 -4.89 3.90
C TRP A 92 5.47 -5.82 2.78
N GLN A 93 4.93 -5.63 1.59
CA GLN A 93 5.28 -6.42 0.39
C GLN A 93 5.72 -5.47 -0.72
N VAL A 94 6.64 -5.89 -1.59
CA VAL A 94 6.98 -5.16 -2.81
C VAL A 94 5.85 -5.34 -3.82
N ASP A 95 5.14 -4.27 -4.13
CA ASP A 95 4.05 -4.26 -5.12
C ASP A 95 4.57 -3.93 -6.52
N LEU A 96 5.59 -3.07 -6.60
CA LEU A 96 6.25 -2.71 -7.85
C LEU A 96 7.74 -2.48 -7.62
N ASP A 97 8.58 -3.06 -8.48
CA ASP A 97 10.02 -2.84 -8.54
C ASP A 97 10.34 -2.14 -9.85
N THR A 98 10.61 -0.83 -9.79
CA THR A 98 10.72 -0.01 -11.00
C THR A 98 11.84 -0.47 -11.90
N GLY A 99 12.91 -1.07 -11.38
CA GLY A 99 14.05 -1.56 -12.17
C GLY A 99 13.71 -2.80 -13.00
N LYS A 100 12.73 -3.58 -12.55
CA LYS A 100 12.27 -4.80 -13.25
C LYS A 100 11.10 -4.54 -14.20
N THR A 101 10.25 -3.56 -13.90
CA THR A 101 8.97 -3.40 -14.60
C THR A 101 8.96 -2.30 -15.66
N ASN A 102 10.00 -1.45 -15.75
CA ASN A 102 9.97 -0.28 -16.66
C ASN A 102 10.14 -0.61 -18.15
N GLY A 103 10.61 -1.81 -18.51
CA GLY A 103 10.80 -2.24 -19.91
C GLY A 103 11.91 -1.51 -20.68
N MET A 104 12.63 -0.60 -20.05
CA MET A 104 13.71 0.22 -20.62
C MET A 104 15.10 -0.17 -20.10
N GLY A 105 15.19 -1.08 -19.12
CA GLY A 105 16.45 -1.47 -18.50
C GLY A 105 17.06 -0.36 -17.63
N LEU A 106 16.25 0.57 -17.14
CA LEU A 106 16.68 1.69 -16.32
C LEU A 106 16.56 1.37 -14.83
N GLU A 107 17.35 2.04 -14.00
CA GLU A 107 17.28 2.00 -12.54
C GLU A 107 17.06 3.43 -12.03
N TYR A 108 16.23 3.58 -11.00
CA TYR A 108 15.80 4.86 -10.45
C TYR A 108 16.09 4.93 -8.96
N MET A 109 16.65 6.04 -8.52
CA MET A 109 17.12 6.19 -7.15
C MET A 109 15.98 6.32 -6.16
N LYS A 110 14.94 7.08 -6.52
CA LYS A 110 13.86 7.44 -5.60
C LYS A 110 12.51 7.48 -6.29
N GLY A 111 11.48 7.02 -5.58
CA GLY A 111 10.09 7.31 -5.93
C GLY A 111 9.69 8.70 -5.47
N ASN A 112 9.97 9.72 -6.30
CA ASN A 112 9.76 11.14 -5.97
C ASN A 112 8.29 11.57 -5.97
N VAL A 113 7.39 10.72 -6.46
CA VAL A 113 5.93 10.91 -6.36
C VAL A 113 5.26 9.57 -6.11
N LEU A 114 4.29 9.55 -5.19
CA LEU A 114 3.27 8.51 -5.11
C LEU A 114 1.93 9.19 -4.79
N LYS A 115 0.90 8.95 -5.61
CA LYS A 115 -0.44 9.52 -5.43
C LYS A 115 -1.54 8.57 -5.86
N SER A 116 -2.61 8.53 -5.07
CA SER A 116 -3.86 7.90 -5.48
C SER A 116 -4.69 8.93 -6.25
N VAL A 117 -4.70 8.84 -7.58
CA VAL A 117 -5.36 9.79 -8.49
C VAL A 117 -6.69 9.24 -8.97
N THR A 118 -7.73 10.09 -9.00
CA THR A 118 -9.03 9.73 -9.56
C THR A 118 -9.18 10.37 -10.93
N PHE A 119 -9.28 9.53 -11.95
CA PHE A 119 -9.57 9.93 -13.33
C PHE A 119 -11.08 9.93 -13.54
N THR A 120 -11.62 11.04 -14.02
CA THR A 120 -13.05 11.22 -14.30
C THR A 120 -13.36 11.41 -15.78
N ARG A 121 -12.32 11.55 -16.60
CA ARG A 121 -12.43 11.85 -18.02
C ARG A 121 -11.54 10.95 -18.87
N ASP A 122 -11.97 10.72 -20.10
CA ASP A 122 -11.23 9.99 -21.12
C ASP A 122 -10.23 10.88 -21.88
N ARG A 123 -9.57 10.31 -22.90
CA ARG A 123 -8.58 11.02 -23.73
C ARG A 123 -9.17 12.20 -24.52
N SER A 124 -10.46 12.17 -24.84
CA SER A 124 -11.16 13.27 -25.53
C SER A 124 -11.65 14.35 -24.55
N GLY A 125 -11.55 14.11 -23.24
CA GLY A 125 -12.09 14.97 -22.19
C GLY A 125 -13.55 14.65 -21.83
N GLY A 126 -14.16 13.66 -22.48
CA GLY A 126 -15.49 13.14 -22.15
C GLY A 126 -15.51 12.50 -20.76
N LEU A 127 -16.67 12.49 -20.08
CA LEU A 127 -16.80 11.83 -18.77
C LEU A 127 -16.71 10.31 -18.91
N LEU A 128 -16.00 9.67 -17.99
CA LEU A 128 -16.01 8.22 -17.86
C LEU A 128 -17.35 7.75 -17.26
N ALA A 129 -17.84 6.59 -17.70
CA ALA A 129 -19.05 5.97 -17.14
C ALA A 129 -18.94 5.79 -15.62
N GLN A 130 -17.72 5.50 -15.13
CA GLN A 130 -17.37 5.48 -13.71
C GLN A 130 -15.97 6.07 -13.52
N PRO A 131 -15.74 6.90 -12.49
CA PRO A 131 -14.40 7.36 -12.15
C PRO A 131 -13.46 6.19 -11.80
N HIS A 132 -12.24 6.23 -12.32
CA HIS A 132 -11.22 5.22 -12.03
C HIS A 132 -10.15 5.79 -11.11
N ARG A 133 -9.89 5.10 -9.99
CA ARG A 133 -8.81 5.46 -9.07
C ARG A 133 -7.58 4.59 -9.33
N LEU A 134 -6.47 5.24 -9.66
CA LEU A 134 -5.18 4.60 -9.92
C LEU A 134 -4.14 5.10 -8.92
N LEU A 135 -3.20 4.23 -8.56
CA LEU A 135 -2.00 4.61 -7.85
C LEU A 135 -0.93 4.97 -8.90
N VAL A 136 -0.42 6.20 -8.84
CA VAL A 136 0.54 6.73 -9.81
C VAL A 136 1.83 7.06 -9.10
N MET A 137 2.94 6.52 -9.63
CA MET A 137 4.30 6.77 -9.16
C MET A 137 5.10 7.49 -10.25
N ALA A 138 5.96 8.41 -9.83
CA ALA A 138 7.07 8.88 -10.66
C ALA A 138 8.38 8.58 -9.92
N ALA A 139 9.35 8.00 -10.63
CA ALA A 139 10.65 7.65 -10.11
C ALA A 139 11.76 8.34 -10.90
N GLY A 140 12.86 8.68 -10.21
CA GLY A 140 14.03 9.35 -10.76
C GLY A 140 15.26 9.08 -9.90
#